data_AF-A0A7J8NGF0-F1
#
_entry.id   AF-A0A7J8NGF0-F1
#
_cell.length_a   1.000
_cell.length_b   1.000
_cell.length_c   1.000
_cell.angle_alpha   90.00
_cell.angle_beta   90.00
_cell.angle_gamma   90.00
#
_symmetry.space_group_name_H-M   'P 1'
#
loop_
_entity.id
_entity.type
_entity.pdbx_description
1 polymer ?
#
loop_
_entity_poly.entity_id
_entity_poly.type
_entity_poly.pdbx_seq_one_letter_code
_entity_poly.pdbx_strand_id
1 'polypeptide(L)'
;MVVNAMVVAMKLHYAERQHVCETIYHVSSSFRNPLTLSDLRNLFHCYFIKNPWIDANGVRVKVGQLTFFSKANRYLLLMQMKYVLPLKVLYLANILCCQRFKKIYKNLNRKINFVIQLAKLYEPYAFFLGSFNDENLVELQRVAEEQGIDLAEFNFDSESIEWEEYMMNIHIPGLLKYGIKS
;
A
#
# COMPACT_ATOMS: atom_id res chain seq x y z
N MET A 1 -3.51 17.60 -4.39
CA MET A 1 -3.44 16.86 -5.67
C MET A 1 -4.74 16.17 -6.04
N VAL A 2 -5.18 15.07 -5.39
CA VAL A 2 -6.42 14.36 -5.78
C VAL A 2 -7.64 15.28 -5.85
N VAL A 3 -7.90 16.03 -4.79
CA VAL A 3 -9.04 16.97 -4.73
C VAL A 3 -8.93 18.05 -5.82
N ASN A 4 -7.74 18.61 -6.03
CA ASN A 4 -7.51 19.62 -7.06
C ASN A 4 -7.82 19.07 -8.45
N ALA A 5 -7.29 17.88 -8.78
CA ALA A 5 -7.58 17.21 -10.05
C ALA A 5 -9.07 16.93 -10.22
N MET A 6 -9.76 16.48 -9.16
CA MET A 6 -11.21 16.25 -9.19
C MET A 6 -11.99 17.54 -9.47
N VAL A 7 -11.66 18.64 -8.79
CA VAL A 7 -12.33 19.94 -8.97
C VAL A 7 -12.13 20.48 -10.39
N VAL A 8 -10.89 20.41 -10.90
CA VAL A 8 -10.57 20.86 -12.25
C VAL A 8 -11.25 19.98 -13.31
N ALA A 9 -11.19 18.65 -13.15
CA ALA A 9 -11.93 17.72 -14.01
C ALA A 9 -13.42 18.03 -14.02
N MET A 10 -14.05 18.21 -12.86
CA MET A 10 -15.47 18.56 -12.77
C MET A 10 -15.80 19.85 -13.52
N LYS A 11 -14.99 20.89 -13.38
CA LYS A 11 -15.19 22.17 -14.08
C LYS A 11 -15.09 22.01 -15.61
N LEU A 12 -14.04 21.34 -16.09
CA LEU A 12 -13.78 21.19 -17.53
C LEU A 12 -14.83 20.29 -18.20
N HIS A 13 -15.12 19.13 -17.60
CA HIS A 13 -16.15 18.21 -18.12
C HIS A 13 -17.56 18.82 -18.09
N TYR A 14 -17.87 19.64 -17.09
CA TYR A 14 -19.14 20.36 -17.04
C TYR A 14 -19.29 21.36 -18.18
N ALA A 15 -18.20 22.06 -18.55
CA ALA A 15 -18.19 23.03 -19.64
C ALA A 15 -18.36 22.36 -21.01
N GLU A 16 -17.83 21.14 -21.19
CA GLU A 16 -17.75 20.49 -22.49
C GLU A 16 -19.00 19.72 -22.93
N ARG A 17 -19.95 19.37 -22.02
CA ARG A 17 -21.31 18.78 -22.25
C ARG A 17 -21.53 17.73 -23.37
N GLN A 18 -20.53 17.27 -24.14
CA GLN A 18 -20.76 16.58 -25.41
C GLN A 18 -20.17 15.19 -25.55
N HIS A 19 -19.37 14.67 -24.62
CA HIS A 19 -18.95 13.27 -24.70
C HIS A 19 -18.94 12.59 -23.34
N VAL A 20 -19.82 11.60 -23.16
CA VAL A 20 -19.74 10.64 -22.06
C VAL A 20 -18.63 9.65 -22.40
N CYS A 21 -17.38 10.07 -22.24
CA CYS A 21 -16.25 9.16 -22.21
C CYS A 21 -15.82 9.02 -20.75
N GLU A 22 -15.75 7.79 -20.24
CA GLU A 22 -15.24 7.52 -18.90
C GLU A 22 -13.72 7.73 -18.89
N THR A 23 -13.27 8.98 -18.70
CA THR A 23 -11.84 9.30 -18.60
C THR A 23 -11.32 8.99 -17.21
N ILE A 24 -10.30 8.13 -17.14
CA ILE A 24 -9.59 7.82 -15.89
C ILE A 24 -8.40 8.75 -15.76
N TYR A 25 -8.31 9.44 -14.62
CA TYR A 25 -7.19 10.31 -14.26
C TYR A 25 -6.33 9.65 -13.17
N HIS A 26 -5.05 9.46 -13.44
CA HIS A 26 -4.11 8.89 -12.48
C HIS A 26 -3.22 9.96 -11.86
N VAL A 27 -3.44 10.27 -10.59
CA VAL A 27 -2.90 11.45 -9.86
C VAL A 27 -1.81 11.12 -8.83
N SER A 28 -1.26 9.91 -8.89
CA SER A 28 -0.29 9.40 -7.91
C SER A 28 0.92 8.80 -8.63
N SER A 29 1.57 7.79 -8.04
CA SER A 29 2.71 7.05 -8.61
C SER A 29 2.45 6.62 -10.05
N SER A 30 2.94 7.39 -11.03
CA SER A 30 2.70 7.19 -12.45
C SER A 30 3.93 6.63 -13.16
N PHE A 31 3.84 6.44 -14.46
CA PHE A 31 5.00 6.11 -15.30
C PHE A 31 6.08 7.19 -15.24
N ARG A 32 5.69 8.48 -15.19
CA ARG A 32 6.62 9.62 -15.12
C ARG A 32 7.30 9.76 -13.75
N ASN A 33 6.58 9.47 -12.67
CA ASN A 33 7.12 9.51 -11.30
C ASN A 33 6.71 8.27 -10.48
N PRO A 34 7.37 7.11 -10.71
CA PRO A 34 6.98 5.85 -10.09
C PRO A 34 7.48 5.74 -8.64
N LEU A 35 6.61 5.28 -7.74
CA LEU A 35 6.94 4.83 -6.39
C LEU A 35 6.86 3.30 -6.34
N THR A 36 8.00 2.62 -6.31
CA THR A 36 8.01 1.16 -6.30
C THR A 36 7.83 0.59 -4.90
N LEU A 37 7.44 -0.69 -4.82
CA LEU A 37 7.37 -1.40 -3.55
C LEU A 37 8.74 -1.49 -2.85
N SER A 38 9.83 -1.53 -3.61
CA SER A 38 11.20 -1.50 -3.05
C SER A 38 11.49 -0.15 -2.38
N ASP A 39 11.09 0.94 -3.03
CA ASP A 39 11.25 2.30 -2.49
C ASP A 39 10.44 2.47 -1.22
N LEU A 40 9.17 2.03 -1.23
CA LEU A 40 8.33 2.00 -0.04
C LEU A 40 9.01 1.28 1.13
N ARG A 41 9.55 0.07 0.91
CA ARG A 41 10.28 -0.65 1.97
C ARG A 41 11.47 0.14 2.48
N ASN A 42 12.25 0.74 1.60
CA ASN A 42 13.42 1.51 1.99
C ASN A 42 13.02 2.73 2.83
N LEU A 43 12.00 3.46 2.39
CA LEU A 43 11.44 4.62 3.10
C LEU A 43 10.89 4.22 4.48
N PHE A 44 10.06 3.17 4.56
CA PHE A 44 9.56 2.67 5.85
C PHE A 44 10.69 2.23 6.78
N HIS A 45 11.68 1.51 6.25
CA HIS A 45 12.81 1.05 7.05
C HIS A 45 13.65 2.23 7.57
N CYS A 46 13.98 3.20 6.71
CA CYS A 46 14.68 4.42 7.09
C CYS A 46 13.90 5.22 8.13
N TYR A 47 12.58 5.36 7.95
CA TYR A 47 11.72 6.08 8.88
C TYR A 47 11.77 5.46 10.28
N PHE A 48 11.53 4.16 10.41
CA PHE A 48 11.45 3.52 11.73
C PHE A 48 12.84 3.28 12.37
N ILE A 49 13.93 3.35 11.60
CA ILE A 49 15.28 3.47 12.19
C ILE A 49 15.47 4.84 12.84
N LYS A 50 15.09 5.92 12.14
CA LYS A 50 15.21 7.29 12.65
C LYS A 50 14.21 7.57 13.79
N ASN A 51 13.01 6.99 13.68
CA ASN A 51 11.88 7.19 14.59
C ASN A 51 11.41 5.82 15.13
N PRO A 52 12.15 5.21 16.07
CA PRO A 52 11.83 3.88 16.57
C PRO A 52 10.48 3.87 17.30
N TRP A 53 9.63 2.91 16.94
CA TRP A 53 8.39 2.66 17.67
C TRP A 53 8.70 2.13 19.08
N ILE A 54 8.03 2.68 20.08
CA ILE A 54 8.08 2.21 21.48
C ILE A 54 6.80 1.44 21.79
N ASP A 55 6.93 0.19 22.21
CA ASP A 55 5.78 -0.63 22.56
C ASP A 55 5.15 -0.20 23.90
N ALA A 56 4.03 -0.83 24.27
CA ALA A 56 3.33 -0.55 25.53
C ALA A 56 4.18 -0.81 26.79
N ASN A 57 5.29 -1.54 26.67
CA ASN A 57 6.21 -1.84 27.77
C ASN A 57 7.42 -0.89 27.80
N GLY A 58 7.48 0.12 26.94
CA GLY A 58 8.61 1.04 26.83
C GLY A 58 9.81 0.48 26.05
N VAL A 59 9.66 -0.67 25.37
CA VAL A 59 10.74 -1.31 24.63
C VAL A 59 10.73 -0.85 23.17
N ARG A 60 11.91 -0.50 22.66
CA ARG A 60 12.10 -0.16 21.24
C ARG A 60 11.86 -1.39 20.36
N VAL A 61 10.92 -1.28 19.43
CA VAL A 61 10.63 -2.33 18.45
C VAL A 61 11.81 -2.42 17.47
N LYS A 62 12.42 -3.60 17.39
CA LYS A 62 13.49 -3.86 16.41
C LYS A 62 12.90 -3.90 15.01
N VAL A 63 13.25 -2.91 14.20
CA VAL A 63 12.85 -2.84 12.79
C VAL A 63 13.72 -3.81 12.00
N GLY A 64 13.08 -4.82 11.40
CA GLY A 64 13.73 -5.68 10.41
C GLY A 64 13.46 -5.18 9.01
N GLN A 65 14.38 -5.44 8.08
CA GLN A 65 14.12 -5.17 6.67
C GLN A 65 13.06 -6.13 6.15
N LEU A 66 11.99 -5.58 5.56
CA LEU A 66 10.89 -6.38 5.03
C LEU A 66 11.37 -7.20 3.82
N THR A 67 11.12 -8.51 3.85
CA THR A 67 11.43 -9.39 2.73
C THR A 67 10.26 -9.42 1.75
N PHE A 68 10.50 -8.94 0.54
CA PHE A 68 9.57 -9.12 -0.57
C PHE A 68 9.95 -10.35 -1.38
N PHE A 69 8.92 -11.01 -1.88
CA PHE A 69 9.06 -12.08 -2.84
C PHE A 69 8.86 -11.51 -4.23
N SER A 70 9.51 -12.10 -5.24
CA SER A 70 9.28 -11.71 -6.63
C SER A 70 7.98 -12.27 -7.19
N LYS A 71 7.42 -13.33 -6.58
CA LYS A 71 6.19 -13.99 -7.00
C LYS A 71 5.35 -14.40 -5.79
N ALA A 72 4.04 -14.19 -5.86
CA ALA A 72 3.09 -14.58 -4.83
C ALA A 72 3.14 -16.09 -4.53
N ASN A 73 3.23 -16.94 -5.56
CA ASN A 73 3.37 -18.38 -5.40
C ASN A 73 4.59 -18.78 -4.55
N ARG A 74 5.72 -18.06 -4.67
CA ARG A 74 6.92 -18.32 -3.87
C ARG A 74 6.69 -17.96 -2.40
N TYR A 75 6.00 -16.86 -2.13
CA TYR A 75 5.56 -16.49 -0.77
C TYR A 75 4.63 -17.56 -0.19
N LEU A 76 3.58 -17.94 -0.93
CA LEU A 76 2.59 -18.91 -0.47
C LEU A 76 3.22 -20.29 -0.21
N LEU A 77 4.15 -20.75 -1.06
CA LEU A 77 4.87 -22.00 -0.85
C LEU A 77 5.70 -21.96 0.44
N LEU A 78 6.41 -20.86 0.71
CA LEU A 78 7.15 -20.70 1.95
C LEU A 78 6.24 -20.68 3.17
N MET A 79 5.07 -20.02 3.07
CA MET A 79 4.06 -20.05 4.13
C MET A 79 3.52 -21.47 4.38
N GLN A 80 3.30 -22.23 3.31
CA GLN A 80 2.87 -23.62 3.40
C GLN A 80 3.92 -24.48 4.13
N MET A 81 5.18 -24.39 3.71
CA MET A 81 6.25 -25.18 4.31
C MET A 81 6.53 -24.79 5.76
N LYS A 82 6.64 -23.50 6.04
CA LYS A 82 7.07 -23.00 7.36
C LYS A 82 5.95 -23.01 8.41
N TYR A 83 4.69 -22.88 8.00
CA TYR A 83 3.59 -22.71 8.95
C TYR A 83 2.47 -23.73 8.78
N VAL A 84 2.01 -24.01 7.55
CA VAL A 84 0.86 -24.93 7.34
C VAL A 84 1.25 -26.38 7.60
N LEU A 85 2.41 -26.84 7.13
CA LEU A 85 2.87 -28.21 7.38
C LEU A 85 3.07 -28.49 8.88
N PRO A 86 3.81 -27.67 9.65
CA PRO A 86 3.89 -27.85 11.10
C PRO A 86 2.54 -27.79 11.81
N LEU A 87 1.61 -26.96 11.33
CA LEU A 87 0.25 -26.90 11.89
C LEU A 87 -0.52 -28.21 11.68
N LYS A 88 -0.34 -28.87 10.53
CA LYS A 88 -0.92 -30.21 10.27
C LYS A 88 -0.31 -31.28 11.19
N VAL A 89 0.99 -31.22 11.44
CA VAL A 89 1.65 -32.11 12.42
C VAL A 89 1.09 -31.86 13.83
N LEU A 90 0.94 -30.59 14.22
CA LEU A 90 0.33 -30.23 15.51
C LEU A 90 -1.12 -30.70 15.62
N TYR A 91 -1.88 -30.68 14.53
CA TYR A 91 -3.24 -31.23 14.50
C TYR A 91 -3.27 -32.73 14.80
N LEU A 92 -2.38 -33.51 14.18
CA LEU A 92 -2.26 -34.94 14.46
C LEU A 92 -1.82 -35.20 15.90
N ALA A 93 -0.81 -34.48 16.39
CA ALA A 93 -0.38 -34.56 17.78
C ALA A 93 -1.52 -34.20 18.76
N ASN A 94 -2.36 -33.24 18.41
CA ASN A 94 -3.53 -32.89 19.20
C ASN A 94 -4.55 -34.04 19.29
N ILE A 95 -4.76 -34.80 18.20
CA ILE A 95 -5.64 -35.98 18.22
C ILE A 95 -5.02 -37.09 19.08
N LEU A 96 -3.75 -37.41 18.86
CA LEU A 96 -3.02 -38.47 19.57
C LEU A 96 -2.91 -38.18 21.08
N CYS A 97 -2.79 -36.91 21.47
CA CYS A 97 -2.73 -36.49 22.87
C CYS A 97 -4.10 -36.06 23.44
N CYS A 98 -5.20 -36.70 23.01
CA CYS A 98 -6.53 -36.49 23.58
C CYS A 98 -6.97 -35.00 23.66
N GLN A 99 -6.73 -34.24 22.59
CA GLN A 99 -7.07 -32.81 22.46
C GLN A 99 -6.31 -31.85 23.38
N ARG A 100 -5.18 -32.24 23.97
CA ARG A 100 -4.36 -31.40 24.87
C ARG A 100 -3.93 -30.06 24.26
N PHE A 101 -3.73 -29.99 22.95
CA PHE A 101 -3.24 -28.80 22.25
C PHE A 101 -4.34 -28.00 21.54
N LYS A 102 -5.62 -28.30 21.79
CA LYS A 102 -6.76 -27.76 21.03
C LYS A 102 -6.78 -26.24 20.97
N LYS A 103 -6.50 -25.56 22.10
CA LYS A 103 -6.46 -24.10 22.19
C LYS A 103 -5.33 -23.51 21.35
N ILE A 104 -4.13 -24.09 21.43
CA ILE A 104 -2.94 -23.64 20.68
C ILE A 104 -3.18 -23.84 19.18
N TYR A 105 -3.63 -25.04 18.78
CA TYR A 105 -3.97 -25.33 17.39
C TYR A 105 -5.00 -24.35 16.83
N LYS A 106 -6.12 -24.12 17.54
CA LYS A 106 -7.18 -23.22 17.06
C LYS A 106 -6.67 -21.79 16.87
N ASN A 107 -5.84 -21.30 17.80
CA ASN A 107 -5.25 -19.97 17.72
C ASN A 107 -4.27 -19.84 16.53
N LEU A 108 -3.35 -20.80 16.38
CA LEU A 108 -2.40 -20.82 15.27
C LEU A 108 -3.10 -20.95 13.93
N ASN A 109 -4.07 -21.86 13.81
CA ASN A 109 -4.87 -22.04 12.60
C ASN A 109 -5.57 -20.75 12.19
N ARG A 110 -6.21 -20.04 13.14
CA ARG A 110 -6.83 -18.74 12.87
C ARG A 110 -5.81 -17.72 12.35
N LYS A 111 -4.67 -17.57 13.02
CA LYS A 111 -3.63 -16.59 12.64
C LYS A 111 -3.03 -16.91 11.26
N ILE A 112 -2.69 -18.17 11.00
CA ILE A 112 -2.12 -18.61 9.73
C ILE A 112 -3.12 -18.40 8.59
N ASN A 113 -4.38 -18.80 8.77
CA ASN A 113 -5.41 -18.59 7.76
C ASN A 113 -5.64 -17.11 7.46
N PHE A 114 -5.67 -16.27 8.50
CA PHE A 114 -5.79 -14.82 8.33
C PHE A 114 -4.65 -14.26 7.47
N VAL A 115 -3.39 -14.60 7.78
CA VAL A 115 -2.23 -14.10 7.01
C VAL A 115 -2.26 -14.60 5.56
N ILE A 116 -2.62 -15.86 5.32
CA ILE A 116 -2.73 -16.42 3.96
C ILE A 116 -3.83 -15.71 3.17
N GLN A 117 -5.00 -15.47 3.78
CA GLN A 117 -6.09 -14.75 3.14
C GLN A 117 -5.70 -13.31 2.82
N LEU A 118 -5.03 -12.63 3.75
CA LEU A 118 -4.53 -11.28 3.53
C LEU A 118 -3.54 -11.24 2.37
N ALA A 119 -2.61 -12.18 2.30
CA ALA A 119 -1.65 -12.26 1.21
C ALA A 119 -2.32 -12.50 -0.15
N LYS A 120 -3.34 -13.36 -0.21
CA LYS A 120 -4.13 -13.57 -1.44
C LYS A 120 -4.95 -12.35 -1.84
N LEU A 121 -5.53 -11.65 -0.87
CA LEU A 121 -6.30 -10.43 -1.11
C LEU A 121 -5.42 -9.32 -1.70
N TYR A 122 -4.20 -9.18 -1.18
CA TYR A 122 -3.27 -8.14 -1.60
C TYR A 122 -2.35 -8.56 -2.75
N GLU A 123 -2.40 -9.82 -3.19
CA GLU A 123 -1.61 -10.35 -4.31
C GLU A 123 -1.65 -9.46 -5.57
N PRO A 124 -2.82 -9.07 -6.11
CA PRO A 124 -2.87 -8.29 -7.35
C PRO A 124 -2.27 -6.89 -7.19
N TYR A 125 -2.15 -6.37 -5.98
CA TYR A 125 -1.58 -5.05 -5.70
C TYR A 125 -0.08 -5.13 -5.43
N ALA A 126 0.35 -6.09 -4.62
CA ALA A 126 1.75 -6.24 -4.22
C ALA A 126 2.64 -6.78 -5.35
N PHE A 127 2.06 -7.51 -6.30
CA PHE A 127 2.76 -8.10 -7.45
C PHE A 127 2.32 -7.48 -8.79
N PHE A 128 1.68 -6.31 -8.75
CA PHE A 128 1.39 -5.55 -9.96
C PHE A 128 2.70 -5.11 -10.61
N LEU A 129 2.93 -5.50 -11.86
CA LEU A 129 4.13 -5.13 -12.62
C LEU A 129 3.90 -3.91 -13.52
N GLY A 130 2.65 -3.45 -13.63
CA GLY A 130 2.31 -2.30 -14.46
C GLY A 130 2.68 -0.98 -13.79
N SER A 131 2.91 0.02 -14.62
CA SER A 131 2.90 1.43 -14.23
C SER A 131 1.63 2.07 -14.79
N PHE A 132 1.05 3.00 -14.05
CA PHE A 132 -0.12 3.73 -14.52
C PHE A 132 0.33 4.91 -15.39
N ASN A 133 -0.24 5.00 -16.59
CA ASN A 133 -0.07 6.14 -17.47
C ASN A 133 -0.88 7.33 -16.91
N ASP A 134 -0.31 8.52 -16.96
CA ASP A 134 -0.91 9.78 -16.51
C ASP A 134 -1.09 10.79 -17.66
N GLU A 135 -0.99 10.37 -18.93
CA GLU A 135 -1.25 11.21 -20.11
C GLU A 135 -2.60 11.95 -20.02
N ASN A 136 -3.68 11.28 -19.60
CA ASN A 136 -4.98 11.95 -19.41
C ASN A 136 -4.89 13.09 -18.38
N LEU A 137 -4.06 12.94 -17.35
CA LEU A 137 -3.88 13.97 -16.34
C LEU A 137 -3.08 15.15 -16.90
N VAL A 138 -2.04 14.88 -17.69
CA VAL A 138 -1.27 15.92 -18.40
C VAL A 138 -2.17 16.69 -19.36
N GLU A 139 -3.02 15.99 -20.11
CA GLU A 139 -3.97 16.64 -21.01
C GLU A 139 -4.99 17.49 -20.24
N LEU A 140 -5.48 17.00 -19.11
CA LEU A 140 -6.35 17.79 -18.23
C LEU A 140 -5.69 19.08 -17.76
N GLN A 141 -4.40 19.03 -17.42
CA GLN A 141 -3.61 20.22 -17.04
C GLN A 141 -3.51 21.20 -18.20
N ARG A 142 -3.15 20.72 -19.38
CA ARG A 142 -3.03 21.53 -20.59
C ARG A 142 -4.33 22.26 -20.90
N VAL A 143 -5.47 21.56 -20.90
CA VAL A 143 -6.79 22.16 -21.15
C VAL A 143 -7.17 23.14 -20.04
N ALA A 144 -6.81 22.84 -18.78
CA ALA A 144 -7.07 23.74 -17.66
C ALA A 144 -6.35 25.09 -17.84
N GLU A 145 -5.07 25.08 -18.23
CA GLU A 145 -4.30 26.29 -18.52
C GLU A 145 -4.90 27.08 -19.69
N GLU A 146 -5.30 26.40 -20.77
CA GLU A 146 -5.95 27.04 -21.93
C GLU A 146 -7.27 27.72 -21.56
N GLN A 147 -8.01 27.18 -20.58
CA GLN A 147 -9.24 27.79 -20.06
C GLN A 147 -8.98 28.79 -18.91
N GLY A 148 -7.72 29.17 -18.66
CA GLY A 148 -7.33 30.16 -17.67
C GLY A 148 -7.47 29.71 -16.21
N ILE A 149 -7.45 28.40 -15.95
CA ILE A 149 -7.36 27.85 -14.59
C ILE A 149 -5.90 27.94 -14.15
N ASP A 150 -5.66 28.58 -13.00
CA ASP A 150 -4.31 28.70 -12.45
C ASP A 150 -3.85 27.35 -11.84
N LEU A 151 -2.91 26.67 -12.52
CA LEU A 151 -2.32 25.44 -12.02
C LEU A 151 -1.34 25.65 -10.86
N ALA A 152 -0.88 26.88 -10.61
CA ALA A 152 -0.11 27.18 -9.40
C ALA A 152 -0.98 27.08 -8.15
N GLU A 153 -2.25 27.50 -8.24
CA GLU A 153 -3.24 27.35 -7.17
C GLU A 153 -3.77 25.90 -7.10
N PHE A 154 -4.05 25.29 -8.26
CA PHE A 154 -4.57 23.93 -8.35
C PHE A 154 -3.51 22.92 -8.79
N ASN A 155 -2.34 22.87 -8.13
CA ASN A 155 -1.31 21.91 -8.53
C ASN A 155 -1.77 20.45 -8.29
N PHE A 156 -1.71 19.63 -9.35
CA PHE A 156 -1.94 18.18 -9.31
C PHE A 156 -0.99 17.39 -10.23
N ASP A 157 0.19 17.93 -10.55
CA ASP A 157 1.19 17.21 -11.34
C ASP A 157 1.86 16.09 -10.53
N SER A 158 1.73 14.86 -11.00
CA SER A 158 2.32 13.65 -10.42
C SER A 158 3.84 13.73 -10.30
N GLU A 159 4.52 14.46 -11.18
CA GLU A 159 5.98 14.64 -11.12
C GLU A 159 6.42 15.55 -9.97
N SER A 160 5.54 16.42 -9.47
CA SER A 160 5.84 17.30 -8.34
C SER A 160 5.91 16.58 -6.98
N ILE A 161 5.60 15.28 -6.92
CA ILE A 161 5.63 14.50 -5.68
C ILE A 161 7.07 14.08 -5.36
N GLU A 162 7.67 14.76 -4.38
CA GLU A 162 8.90 14.31 -3.73
C GLU A 162 8.60 13.15 -2.77
N TRP A 163 8.70 11.91 -3.25
CA TRP A 163 8.26 10.73 -2.51
C TRP A 163 8.93 10.55 -1.15
N GLU A 164 10.23 10.86 -1.02
CA GLU A 164 10.92 10.76 0.26
C GLU A 164 10.35 11.77 1.27
N GLU A 165 10.25 13.04 0.89
CA GLU A 165 9.67 14.10 1.73
C GLU A 165 8.22 13.77 2.13
N TYR A 166 7.40 13.43 1.14
CA TYR A 166 6.00 13.06 1.36
C TYR A 166 5.88 11.85 2.30
N MET A 167 6.64 10.78 2.08
CA MET A 167 6.52 9.58 2.91
C MET A 167 7.07 9.79 4.32
N MET A 168 8.27 10.36 4.43
CA MET A 168 9.01 10.47 5.68
C MET A 168 8.42 11.52 6.62
N ASN A 169 7.95 12.66 6.08
CA ASN A 169 7.58 13.81 6.91
C ASN A 169 6.07 14.07 6.95
N ILE A 170 5.30 13.55 5.99
CA ILE A 170 3.85 13.79 5.90
C ILE A 170 3.06 12.50 6.14
N HIS A 171 3.25 11.49 5.28
CA HIS A 171 2.39 10.31 5.24
C HIS A 171 2.56 9.40 6.45
N ILE A 172 3.79 8.93 6.75
CA ILE A 172 4.02 8.01 7.87
C ILE A 172 3.69 8.70 9.21
N PRO A 173 4.20 9.91 9.52
CA PRO A 173 3.83 10.62 10.75
C PRO A 173 2.32 10.86 10.87
N GLY A 174 1.66 11.28 9.79
CA GLY A 174 0.22 11.48 9.76
C GLY A 174 -0.56 10.21 10.06
N LEU A 175 -0.16 9.08 9.46
CA LEU A 175 -0.76 7.78 9.73
C LEU A 175 -0.58 7.36 11.19
N LEU A 176 0.60 7.55 11.76
CA LEU A 176 0.86 7.24 13.17
C LEU A 176 0.03 8.11 14.12
N LYS A 177 -0.12 9.40 13.79
CA LYS A 177 -0.82 10.37 14.65
C LYS A 177 -2.34 10.20 14.60
N TYR A 178 -2.91 9.90 13.44
CA TYR A 178 -4.36 9.93 13.23
C TYR A 178 -4.98 8.58 12.88
N GLY A 179 -4.22 7.68 12.26
CA GLY A 179 -4.71 6.38 11.79
C GLY A 179 -4.49 5.25 12.78
N ILE A 180 -3.45 5.31 13.60
CA ILE A 180 -3.19 4.32 14.64
C ILE A 180 -3.59 4.90 15.99
N LYS A 181 -4.66 4.37 16.57
CA LYS A 181 -4.98 4.63 17.97
C LYS A 181 -3.99 3.83 18.83
N SER A 182 -3.10 4.55 19.51
CA SER A 182 -2.30 4.07 20.63
C SER A 182 -3.17 3.84 21.86
#